data_AF-A0A2E9UTL2-F1
#
_entry.id   AF-A0A2E9UTL2-F1
#
_cell.length_a   1.000
_cell.length_b   1.000
_cell.length_c   1.000
_cell.angle_alpha   90.00
_cell.angle_beta   90.00
_cell.angle_gamma   90.00
#
_symmetry.space_group_name_H-M   'P 1'
#
loop_
_entity.id
_entity.type
_entity.pdbx_description
1 polymer ?
#
loop_
_entity_poly.entity_id
_entity_poly.type
_entity_poly.pdbx_seq_one_letter_code
_entity_poly.pdbx_strand_id
1 'polypeptide(L)'
;MQSSNRLLGDIARLANGAMSMAAGAKTELEQLIQQRVERFLSEKGWVAREEFDAVRSLAQRAREEQEKMNERLDHIEKKLLAKSGAKSRPPVSKVKTKKSPSRSKKS
;
A
#
# COMPACT_ATOMS: atom_id res chain seq x y z
N MET A 1 36.43 -73.37 7.59
CA MET A 1 35.33 -72.53 8.13
C MET A 1 35.77 -71.07 8.28
N GLN A 2 36.05 -70.33 7.20
CA GLN A 2 36.57 -68.94 7.29
C GLN A 2 36.00 -67.96 6.24
N SER A 3 35.24 -68.42 5.24
CA SER A 3 34.71 -67.58 4.16
C SER A 3 33.48 -66.77 4.56
N SER A 4 32.57 -67.33 5.37
CA SER A 4 31.32 -66.67 5.80
C SER A 4 31.54 -65.42 6.66
N ASN A 5 32.69 -65.29 7.32
CA ASN A 5 33.00 -64.15 8.20
C ASN A 5 33.47 -62.90 7.44
N ARG A 6 33.93 -63.03 6.18
CA ARG A 6 34.41 -61.90 5.37
C ARG A 6 33.27 -61.13 4.70
N LEU A 7 32.29 -61.83 4.12
CA LEU A 7 31.12 -61.20 3.49
C LEU A 7 30.28 -60.39 4.49
N LEU A 8 30.08 -60.92 5.70
CA LEU A 8 29.39 -60.20 6.77
C LEU A 8 30.18 -58.96 7.23
N GLY A 9 31.51 -59.04 7.26
CA GLY A 9 32.38 -57.91 7.59
C GLY A 9 32.34 -56.79 6.56
N ASP A 10 32.31 -57.12 5.27
CA ASP A 10 32.22 -56.12 4.19
C ASP A 10 30.86 -55.42 4.18
N ILE A 11 29.76 -56.15 4.44
CA ILE A 11 28.43 -55.57 4.62
C ILE A 11 28.38 -54.68 5.87
N ALA A 12 28.99 -55.09 6.98
CA ALA A 12 29.05 -54.26 8.18
C ALA A 12 29.84 -52.97 7.93
N ARG A 13 30.95 -53.04 7.18
CA ARG A 13 31.74 -51.87 6.80
C ARG A 13 30.98 -50.94 5.85
N LEU A 14 30.27 -51.51 4.88
CA LEU A 14 29.39 -50.76 3.97
C LEU A 14 28.23 -50.11 4.74
N ALA A 15 27.58 -50.83 5.65
CA ALA A 15 26.50 -50.32 6.48
C ALA A 15 26.95 -49.16 7.37
N ASN A 16 28.14 -49.28 7.97
CA ASN A 16 28.71 -48.20 8.80
C ASN A 16 29.05 -46.96 7.96
N GLY A 17 29.56 -47.15 6.73
CA GLY A 17 29.78 -46.08 5.76
C GLY A 17 28.48 -45.42 5.29
N ALA A 18 27.48 -46.21 4.94
CA ALA A 18 26.16 -45.75 4.51
C ALA A 18 25.42 -45.00 5.62
N MET A 19 25.52 -45.45 6.87
CA MET A 19 24.95 -44.77 8.02
C MET A 19 25.60 -43.39 8.24
N SER A 20 26.92 -43.31 8.07
CA SER A 20 27.67 -42.05 8.17
C SER A 20 27.28 -41.06 7.06
N MET A 21 27.12 -41.57 5.83
CA MET A 21 26.65 -40.76 4.69
C MET A 21 25.20 -40.32 4.86
N ALA A 22 24.31 -41.18 5.36
CA ALA A 22 22.92 -40.85 5.63
C ALA A 22 22.78 -39.77 6.71
N ALA A 23 23.63 -39.80 7.75
CA ALA A 23 23.67 -38.78 8.78
C ALA A 23 24.11 -37.40 8.20
N GLY A 24 25.09 -37.38 7.30
CA GLY A 24 25.49 -36.16 6.57
C GLY A 24 24.40 -35.66 5.62
N ALA A 25 23.85 -36.55 4.79
CA ALA A 25 22.80 -36.24 3.82
C ALA A 25 21.50 -35.74 4.47
N LYS A 26 21.15 -36.25 5.66
CA LYS A 26 20.01 -35.73 6.44
C LYS A 26 20.20 -34.27 6.81
N THR A 27 21.39 -33.89 7.25
CA THR A 27 21.71 -32.51 7.65
C THR A 27 21.64 -31.57 6.45
N GLU A 28 22.18 -31.99 5.30
CA GLU A 28 22.11 -31.22 4.05
C GLU A 28 20.66 -31.11 3.55
N LEU A 29 19.88 -32.18 3.65
CA LEU A 29 18.47 -32.17 3.26
C LEU A 29 17.65 -31.24 4.14
N GLU A 30 17.86 -31.23 5.47
CA GLU A 30 17.20 -30.31 6.40
C GLU A 30 17.50 -28.85 6.05
N GLN A 31 18.75 -28.53 5.72
CA GLN A 31 19.12 -27.18 5.31
C GLN A 31 18.46 -26.78 3.98
N LEU A 32 18.41 -27.67 2.99
CA LEU A 32 17.75 -27.42 1.72
C LEU A 32 16.23 -27.21 1.90
N ILE A 33 15.60 -28.00 2.77
CA ILE A 33 14.18 -27.85 3.09
C ILE A 33 13.94 -26.51 3.77
N GLN A 34 14.75 -26.14 4.77
CA GLN A 34 14.62 -24.86 5.47
C GLN A 34 14.74 -23.68 4.50
N GLN A 35 15.75 -23.69 3.62
CA GLN A 35 15.92 -22.67 2.59
C GLN A 35 14.75 -22.62 1.63
N ARG A 36 14.19 -23.77 1.25
CA ARG A 36 13.03 -23.83 0.35
C ARG A 36 11.77 -23.28 1.01
N VAL A 37 11.57 -23.56 2.30
CA VAL A 37 10.44 -23.04 3.09
C VAL A 37 10.58 -21.54 3.24
N GLU A 38 11.74 -21.03 3.62
CA GLU A 38 11.97 -19.59 3.78
C GLU A 38 11.77 -18.82 2.48
N ARG A 39 12.28 -19.37 1.36
CA ARG A 39 12.04 -18.82 0.04
C ARG A 39 10.57 -18.89 -0.37
N PHE A 40 9.86 -19.99 -0.07
CA PHE A 40 8.43 -20.13 -0.36
C PHE A 40 7.59 -19.11 0.42
N LEU A 41 7.88 -18.94 1.72
CA LEU A 41 7.20 -17.98 2.57
C LEU A 41 7.44 -16.53 2.11
N SER A 42 8.68 -16.24 1.71
CA SER A 42 9.08 -14.94 1.15
C SER A 42 8.41 -14.66 -0.20
N GLU A 43 8.41 -15.64 -1.11
CA GLU A 43 7.87 -15.50 -2.47
C GLU A 43 6.34 -15.51 -2.52
N LYS A 44 5.68 -16.22 -1.62
CA LYS A 44 4.20 -16.35 -1.60
C LYS A 44 3.50 -15.16 -0.95
N GLY A 45 4.23 -14.14 -0.50
CA GLY A 45 3.66 -12.94 0.10
C GLY A 45 2.97 -13.25 1.43
N TRP A 46 3.66 -13.98 2.32
CA TRP A 46 3.14 -14.17 3.67
C TRP A 46 3.13 -12.84 4.40
N VAL A 47 1.94 -12.27 4.57
CA VAL A 47 1.73 -11.07 5.40
C VAL A 47 1.44 -11.53 6.81
N ALA A 48 2.27 -11.11 7.77
CA ALA A 48 1.99 -11.40 9.16
C ALA A 48 0.70 -10.68 9.59
N ARG A 49 -0.07 -11.28 10.51
CA ARG A 49 -1.31 -10.65 11.00
C ARG A 49 -1.06 -9.27 11.58
N GLU A 50 0.07 -9.09 12.25
CA GLU A 50 0.48 -7.81 12.84
C GLU A 50 0.71 -6.72 11.79
N GLU A 51 1.37 -7.06 10.67
CA GLU A 51 1.57 -6.13 9.55
C GLU A 51 0.25 -5.77 8.89
N PHE A 52 -0.64 -6.75 8.73
CA PHE A 52 -1.98 -6.52 8.21
C PHE A 52 -2.78 -5.57 9.10
N ASP A 53 -2.76 -5.79 10.42
CA ASP A 53 -3.48 -4.95 11.38
C ASP A 53 -2.89 -3.54 11.44
N ALA A 54 -1.56 -3.41 11.34
CA ALA A 54 -0.88 -2.12 11.23
C ALA A 54 -1.34 -1.35 9.99
N VAL A 55 -1.31 -1.97 8.81
CA VAL A 55 -1.73 -1.34 7.54
C VAL A 55 -3.23 -1.04 7.56
N ARG A 56 -4.06 -1.91 8.14
CA ARG A 56 -5.50 -1.67 8.28
C ARG A 56 -5.78 -0.44 9.15
N SER A 57 -5.10 -0.30 10.28
CA SER A 57 -5.26 0.86 11.16
C SER A 57 -4.80 2.15 10.47
N LEU A 58 -3.70 2.10 9.72
CA LEU A 58 -3.20 3.21 8.92
C LEU A 58 -4.19 3.60 7.81
N ALA A 59 -4.73 2.62 7.09
CA ALA A 59 -5.71 2.84 6.02
C ALA A 59 -6.99 3.47 6.55
N GLN A 60 -7.46 3.04 7.73
CA GLN A 60 -8.63 3.63 8.36
C GLN A 60 -8.38 5.09 8.76
N ARG A 61 -7.28 5.36 9.45
CA ARG A 61 -6.89 6.73 9.84
C ARG A 61 -6.73 7.65 8.62
N ALA A 62 -6.10 7.14 7.57
CA ALA A 62 -5.91 7.90 6.33
C ALA A 62 -7.25 8.30 5.69
N ARG A 63 -8.28 7.45 5.73
CA ARG A 63 -9.62 7.79 5.22
C ARG A 63 -10.30 8.87 6.08
N GLU A 64 -10.23 8.73 7.39
CA GLU A 64 -10.78 9.73 8.32
C GLU A 64 -10.09 11.10 8.16
N GLU A 65 -8.77 11.11 7.97
CA GLU A 65 -8.02 12.35 7.73
C GLU A 65 -8.31 12.94 6.35
N GLN A 66 -8.51 12.11 5.34
CA GLN A 66 -8.85 12.55 3.98
C GLN A 66 -10.20 13.28 3.96
N GLU A 67 -11.21 12.78 4.67
CA GLU A 67 -12.52 13.45 4.81
C GLU A 67 -12.38 14.81 5.48
N LYS A 68 -11.67 14.89 6.62
CA LYS A 68 -11.40 16.16 7.31
C LYS A 68 -10.65 17.15 6.43
N MET A 69 -9.71 16.69 5.62
CA MET A 69 -8.95 17.54 4.72
C MET A 69 -9.83 18.10 3.60
N ASN A 70 -10.72 17.28 3.03
CA ASN A 70 -11.68 17.71 2.02
C ASN A 70 -12.64 18.77 2.58
N GLU A 71 -13.18 18.60 3.80
CA GLU A 71 -14.02 19.61 4.44
C GLU A 71 -13.29 20.95 4.61
N ARG A 72 -12.01 20.91 4.98
CA ARG A 72 -11.18 22.12 5.11
C ARG A 72 -10.95 22.78 3.75
N LEU A 73 -10.71 22.00 2.70
CA LEU A 73 -10.56 22.49 1.33
C LEU A 73 -11.85 23.18 0.87
N ASP A 74 -13.00 22.53 0.99
CA ASP A 74 -14.31 23.09 0.63
C ASP A 74 -14.57 24.43 1.33
N HIS A 75 -14.25 24.51 2.63
CA HIS A 75 -14.43 25.73 3.40
C HIS A 75 -13.49 26.85 2.94
N ILE A 76 -12.23 26.53 2.61
CA ILE A 76 -11.27 27.50 2.07
C ILE A 76 -11.70 27.96 0.68
N GLU A 77 -12.12 27.05 -0.20
CA GLU A 77 -12.60 27.37 -1.53
C GLU A 77 -13.82 28.30 -1.48
N LYS A 78 -14.81 28.00 -0.62
CA LYS A 78 -15.96 28.90 -0.38
C LYS A 78 -15.54 30.29 0.09
N LYS A 79 -14.56 30.37 1.01
CA LYS A 79 -14.02 31.66 1.47
C LYS A 79 -13.30 32.43 0.37
N LEU A 80 -12.54 31.74 -0.49
CA LEU A 80 -11.86 32.35 -1.62
C LEU A 80 -12.86 32.87 -2.67
N LEU A 81 -13.90 32.10 -2.99
CA LEU A 81 -15.00 32.52 -3.87
C LEU A 81 -15.76 33.73 -3.31
N ALA A 82 -16.05 33.74 -2.00
CA ALA A 82 -16.68 34.89 -1.36
C ALA A 82 -15.78 36.15 -1.41
N LYS A 83 -14.47 35.99 -1.23
CA LYS A 83 -13.50 37.09 -1.27
C LYS A 83 -13.25 37.61 -2.69
N SER A 84 -13.29 36.75 -3.71
CA SER A 84 -13.17 37.14 -5.11
C SER A 84 -14.45 37.83 -5.61
N GLY A 85 -15.64 37.34 -5.22
CA GLY A 85 -16.93 37.97 -5.53
C GLY A 85 -17.16 39.31 -4.82
N ALA A 86 -16.61 39.50 -3.62
CA ALA A 86 -16.71 40.76 -2.88
C ALA A 86 -15.85 41.90 -3.48
N LYS A 87 -14.90 41.60 -4.38
CA LYS A 87 -14.08 42.61 -5.06
C LYS A 87 -14.67 43.11 -6.37
N SER A 88 -15.83 42.60 -6.81
CA SER A 88 -16.46 42.98 -8.07
C SER A 88 -17.89 43.51 -7.90
N ARG A 89 -18.03 44.71 -7.32
CA ARG A 89 -18.91 45.82 -7.76
C ARG A 89 -19.32 46.70 -6.56
N PRO A 90 -19.04 48.02 -6.59
CA PRO A 90 -19.92 48.96 -5.92
C PRO A 90 -21.24 49.05 -6.71
N PRO A 91 -22.40 49.24 -6.03
CA PRO A 91 -23.67 49.41 -6.72
C PRO A 91 -23.68 50.78 -7.39
N VAL A 92 -23.61 50.80 -8.73
CA VAL A 92 -23.82 52.02 -9.51
C VAL A 92 -25.25 52.47 -9.28
N SER A 93 -25.40 53.59 -8.57
CA SER A 93 -26.66 54.28 -8.34
C SER A 93 -27.29 54.65 -9.68
N LYS A 94 -28.57 54.27 -9.85
CA LYS A 94 -29.38 54.57 -11.02
C LYS A 94 -29.52 56.08 -11.19
N VAL A 95 -28.75 56.68 -12.08
CA VAL A 95 -29.01 58.05 -12.58
C VAL A 95 -30.24 57.97 -13.49
N LYS A 96 -31.38 58.43 -12.96
CA LYS A 96 -32.60 58.66 -13.73
C LYS A 96 -32.31 59.73 -14.80
N THR A 97 -32.28 59.34 -16.06
CA THR A 97 -32.26 60.24 -17.21
C THR A 97 -33.57 61.04 -17.25
N LYS A 98 -33.52 62.31 -16.82
CA LYS A 98 -34.56 63.30 -17.11
C LYS A 98 -34.56 63.55 -18.63
N LYS A 99 -35.66 63.17 -19.28
CA LYS A 99 -36.02 63.51 -20.66
C LYS A 99 -36.13 65.04 -20.79
N SER A 100 -35.28 65.65 -21.61
CA SER A 100 -35.45 67.02 -22.11
C SER A 100 -36.27 66.98 -23.42
N PRO A 101 -37.24 67.89 -23.63
CA PRO A 101 -38.17 67.81 -24.75
C PRO A 101 -37.59 68.43 -26.02
N SER A 102 -37.54 67.67 -27.12
CA SER A 102 -37.27 68.20 -28.45
C SER A 102 -38.54 68.83 -29.02
N ARG A 103 -38.61 70.16 -29.01
CA ARG A 103 -39.66 70.95 -29.67
C ARG A 103 -39.36 71.02 -31.17
N SER A 104 -40.06 70.21 -31.97
CA SER A 104 -40.02 70.26 -33.43
C SER A 104 -40.66 71.55 -33.95
N LYS A 105 -39.94 72.27 -34.83
CA LYS A 105 -40.52 73.24 -35.77
C LYS A 105 -41.13 72.48 -36.95
N LYS A 106 -42.41 72.68 -37.25
CA LYS A 106 -42.95 73.00 -38.59
C LYS A 106 -44.49 72.95 -38.61
N SER A 107 -45.02 73.86 -39.43
CA SER A 107 -46.42 74.04 -39.86
C SER A 107 -47.28 74.91 -38.95
#